data_AF-A0A921FQG3-F1
#
_entry.id   AF-A0A921FQG3-F1
#
_cell.length_a   1.000
_cell.length_b   1.000
_cell.length_c   1.000
_cell.angle_alpha   90.00
_cell.angle_beta   90.00
_cell.angle_gamma   90.00
#
_symmetry.space_group_name_H-M   'P 1'
#
loop_
_entity.id
_entity.type
_entity.pdbx_description
1 polymer ?
#
loop_
_entity_poly.entity_id
_entity_poly.type
_entity_poly.pdbx_seq_one_letter_code
_entity_poly.pdbx_strand_id
1 'polypeptide(L)' 'NRGGDRALNSALHIVTVSKMTHDAQTRAYVERRRAQDKTDRDIRRCLKRYIARRVFRILNAQHKVLQLA' A
#
# COMPACT_ATOMS: atom_id res chain seq x y z
N ASN A 1 12.86 4.23 17.77
CA ASN A 1 13.06 3.22 16.68
C ASN A 1 13.08 3.86 15.30
N ARG A 2 14.26 4.20 14.75
CA ARG A 2 14.41 4.85 13.42
C ARG A 2 13.96 3.99 12.23
N GLY A 3 13.94 2.65 12.37
CA GLY A 3 13.62 1.72 11.27
C GLY A 3 12.16 1.25 11.20
N GLY A 4 11.34 1.53 12.23
CA GLY A 4 10.01 0.92 12.37
C GLY A 4 10.05 -0.61 12.35
N ASP A 5 8.91 -1.22 12.04
CA ASP A 5 8.79 -2.67 11.85
C ASP A 5 9.30 -3.06 10.44
N ARG A 6 10.39 -3.83 10.37
CA ARG A 6 10.99 -4.26 9.11
C ARG A 6 10.16 -5.31 8.39
N ALA A 7 9.51 -6.22 9.12
CA ALA A 7 8.70 -7.28 8.54
C ALA A 7 7.46 -6.69 7.86
N LEU A 8 6.75 -5.79 8.56
CA LEU A 8 5.62 -5.06 8.01
C LEU A 8 6.02 -4.24 6.78
N ASN A 9 7.17 -3.54 6.86
CA ASN A 9 7.66 -2.74 5.74
C ASN A 9 7.98 -3.58 4.50
N SER A 10 8.51 -4.79 4.70
CA SER A 10 8.77 -5.77 3.63
C SER A 10 7.47 -6.28 3.03
N ALA A 11 6.51 -6.72 3.85
CA ALA A 11 5.21 -7.20 3.39
C ALA A 11 4.47 -6.14 2.54
N LEU A 12 4.43 -4.89 3.02
CA LEU A 12 3.84 -3.78 2.26
C LEU A 12 4.56 -3.51 0.94
N HIS A 13 5.88 -3.70 0.88
CA HIS A 13 6.63 -3.58 -0.36
C HIS A 13 6.24 -4.67 -1.35
N ILE A 14 6.24 -5.94 -0.92
CA ILE A 14 5.88 -7.09 -1.75
C ILE A 14 4.47 -6.94 -2.31
N VAL A 15 3.49 -6.60 -1.46
CA VAL A 15 2.10 -6.36 -1.90
C VAL A 15 2.06 -5.24 -2.93
N THR A 16 2.77 -4.13 -2.71
CA THR A 16 2.81 -3.02 -3.67
C THR A 16 3.35 -3.47 -5.03
N VAL A 17 4.47 -4.20 -5.05
CA VAL A 17 5.09 -4.73 -6.28
C VAL A 17 4.12 -5.68 -7.00
N SER A 18 3.55 -6.64 -6.27
CA SER A 18 2.59 -7.61 -6.82
C SER A 18 1.38 -6.91 -7.45
N LYS A 19 0.82 -5.89 -6.80
CA LYS A 19 -0.29 -5.10 -7.38
C LYS A 19 0.14 -4.34 -8.63
N MET A 20 1.32 -3.73 -8.65
CA MET A 20 1.81 -3.04 -9.85
C MET A 20 1.99 -4.00 -11.04
N THR A 21 2.26 -5.28 -10.80
CA THR A 21 2.47 -6.28 -11.87
C THR A 21 1.17 -6.97 -12.31
N HIS A 22 0.31 -7.36 -11.37
CA HIS A 22 -0.79 -8.28 -11.64
C HIS A 22 -2.19 -7.67 -11.53
N ASP A 23 -2.36 -6.54 -10.83
CA ASP A 23 -3.67 -5.94 -10.61
C ASP A 23 -3.98 -4.91 -11.72
N ALA A 24 -4.97 -5.20 -12.55
CA ALA A 24 -5.32 -4.38 -13.71
C ALA A 24 -5.63 -2.91 -13.33
N GLN A 25 -6.36 -2.68 -12.25
CA GLN A 25 -6.69 -1.35 -11.76
C GLN A 25 -5.42 -0.57 -11.34
N THR A 26 -4.52 -1.23 -10.61
CA THR A 26 -3.25 -0.64 -10.18
C THR A 26 -2.36 -0.36 -11.37
N ARG A 27 -2.30 -1.24 -12.37
CA ARG A 27 -1.56 -1.01 -13.62
C ARG A 27 -2.06 0.24 -14.35
N ALA A 28 -3.39 0.37 -14.53
CA ALA A 28 -3.97 1.57 -15.14
C ALA A 28 -3.63 2.84 -14.36
N TYR A 29 -3.63 2.78 -13.02
CA TYR A 29 -3.17 3.89 -12.19
C TYR A 29 -1.69 4.20 -12.40
N VAL A 30 -0.82 3.19 -12.44
CA VAL A 30 0.63 3.35 -12.66
C VAL A 30 0.88 4.03 -14.01
N GLU A 31 0.26 3.55 -15.10
CA GLU A 31 0.42 4.16 -16.43
C GLU A 31 -0.04 5.62 -16.45
N ARG A 32 -1.19 5.92 -15.85
CA ARG A 32 -1.67 7.30 -15.73
C ARG A 32 -0.68 8.20 -14.97
N ARG A 33 -0.01 7.67 -13.93
CA ARG A 33 0.98 8.46 -13.16
C ARG A 33 2.31 8.59 -13.89
N ARG A 34 2.72 7.59 -14.68
CA ARG A 34 3.88 7.68 -15.58
C ARG A 34 3.68 8.77 -16.62
N ALA A 35 2.49 8.86 -17.20
CA ALA A 35 2.10 9.95 -18.11
C ALA A 35 2.05 11.34 -17.45
N GLN A 36 2.18 11.43 -16.13
CA GLN A 36 2.28 12.68 -15.35
C GLN A 36 3.70 12.90 -14.81
N ASP A 37 4.70 12.35 -15.50
CA ASP A 37 6.13 12.47 -15.18
C ASP A 37 6.51 12.00 -13.76
N LYS A 38 5.75 11.05 -13.21
CA LYS A 38 6.10 10.43 -11.92
C LYS A 38 6.99 9.22 -12.12
N THR A 39 8.08 9.19 -11.36
CA THR A 39 8.96 8.03 -11.31
C THR A 39 8.26 6.84 -10.67
N ASP A 40 8.64 5.63 -11.06
CA ASP A 40 8.16 4.39 -10.42
C ASP A 40 8.42 4.38 -8.91
N ARG A 41 9.48 5.06 -8.44
CA ARG A 41 9.77 5.22 -7.01
C ARG A 41 8.68 6.04 -6.31
N ASP A 42 8.25 7.16 -6.89
CA ASP A 42 7.20 8.00 -6.32
C ASP A 42 5.82 7.33 -6.38
N ILE A 43 5.53 6.65 -7.48
CA ILE A 43 4.30 5.88 -7.66
C ILE A 43 4.21 4.78 -6.60
N ARG A 44 5.28 3.99 -6.43
CA ARG A 44 5.35 2.91 -5.44
C ARG A 44 5.23 3.44 -4.01
N ARG A 45 5.83 4.60 -3.70
CA ARG A 45 5.67 5.27 -2.40
C ARG A 45 4.21 5.68 -2.14
N CYS A 46 3.54 6.22 -3.15
CA CYS A 46 2.12 6.59 -3.07
C CYS A 46 1.23 5.36 -2.83
N LEU A 47 1.42 4.30 -3.61
CA LEU A 47 0.68 3.05 -3.47
C LEU A 47 0.92 2.39 -2.11
N LYS A 48 2.18 2.27 -1.67
CA LYS A 48 2.53 1.72 -0.35
C LYS A 48 1.82 2.46 0.77
N ARG A 49 1.77 3.80 0.70
CA ARG A 49 1.08 4.66 1.68
C ARG A 49 -0.44 4.44 1.66
N TYR A 50 -1.03 4.31 0.48
CA TYR A 50 -2.46 4.00 0.33
C TYR A 50 -2.80 2.63 0.92
N ILE A 51 -2.02 1.60 0.60
CA ILE A 51 -2.20 0.23 1.11
C ILE A 51 -2.09 0.22 2.64
N ALA A 52 -1.05 0.83 3.20
CA ALA A 52 -0.86 0.90 4.65
C ALA A 52 -2.06 1.55 5.36
N ARG A 53 -2.58 2.67 4.83
CA ARG A 53 -3.77 3.34 5.38
C ARG A 53 -5.02 2.46 5.27
N ARG A 54 -5.21 1.76 4.15
CA ARG A 54 -6.34 0.86 3.97
C ARG A 54 -6.30 -0.31 4.97
N VAL A 55 -5.14 -0.96 5.10
CA VAL A 55 -4.92 -2.05 6.05
C VAL A 55 -5.18 -1.57 7.49
N PHE A 56 -4.61 -0.43 7.88
CA PHE A 56 -4.86 0.14 9.20
C PHE A 56 -6.35 0.36 9.49
N ARG A 57 -7.10 0.92 8.53
CA ARG A 57 -8.55 1.14 8.70
C ARG A 57 -9.31 -0.18 8.87
N ILE A 58 -8.97 -1.20 8.10
CA ILE A 58 -9.60 -2.53 8.21
C ILE A 58 -9.31 -3.14 9.58
N LEU A 59 -8.04 -3.20 9.97
CA LEU A 59 -7.62 -3.79 11.25
C LEU A 59 -8.23 -3.03 12.44
N ASN A 60 -8.26 -1.70 12.37
CA ASN A 60 -8.83 -0.89 13.45
C ASN A 60 -10.36 -1.03 13.53
N ALA A 61 -11.06 -1.15 12.39
CA ALA A 61 -12.48 -1.45 12.39
C ALA A 61 -12.76 -2.84 12.99
N GLN A 62 -11.99 -3.86 12.60
CA GLN A 62 -12.10 -5.21 13.17
C GLN A 62 -11.80 -5.22 14.67
N HIS A 63 -10.76 -4.52 15.11
CA HIS A 63 -10.43 -4.41 16.53
C HIS A 63 -11.57 -3.77 17.33
N LYS A 64 -12.19 -2.69 16.82
CA LYS A 64 -13.35 -2.08 17.48
C LYS A 64 -14.54 -3.04 17.60
N VAL A 65 -14.81 -3.83 16.57
CA VAL A 65 -15.87 -4.85 16.62
C VAL A 65 -15.57 -5.89 17.71
N LEU A 66 -14.33 -6.36 17.79
CA LEU A 66 -13.90 -7.34 18.79
C LEU A 66 -13.87 -6.80 20.23
N GLN A 67 -13.79 -5.49 20.42
CA GLN A 67 -13.80 -4.85 21.75
C GLN A 67 -15.22 -4.54 22.25
N LEU A 68 -16.22 -4.56 21.36
CA LEU A 68 -17.63 -4.30 21.67
C LEU A 68 -18.46 -5.59 21.80
N ALA A 69 -17.87 -6.75 21.47
CA ALA A 69 -18.44 -8.08 21.62
C ALA A 69 -17.89 -8.73 22.90
#